data_AF-A0A497LC44-F1
#
_entry.id   AF-A0A497LC44-F1
#
_cell.length_a   1.000
_cell.length_b   1.000
_cell.length_c   1.000
_cell.angle_alpha   90.00
_cell.angle_beta   90.00
_cell.angle_gamma   90.00
#
_symmetry.space_group_name_H-M   'P 1'
#
loop_
_entity.id
_entity.type
_entity.pdbx_description
1 polymer ?
#
loop_
_entity_poly.entity_id
_entity_poly.type
_entity_poly.pdbx_seq_one_letter_code
_entity_poly.pdbx_strand_id
1 'polypeptide(L)'
;MLKIEKILRVKKMRVLVHRVESIRDASGNLGKRIELVEESVVPSFAIRPQSEEARMVQEMVRVLQQQMPILGARMQPYQPKMILFLTEEECEQLGVEFDVNQIYEVTLSGQAIKFRKIS
;
A
#
# COMPACT_ATOMS: atom_id res chain seq x y z
N MET A 1 1.10 -18.63 -33.38
CA MET A 1 0.87 -19.20 -32.04
C MET A 1 1.03 -18.20 -30.87
N LEU A 2 1.30 -16.90 -31.09
CA LEU A 2 1.58 -15.92 -30.01
C LEU A 2 0.41 -14.99 -29.60
N LYS A 3 -0.78 -15.10 -30.20
CA LYS A 3 -1.89 -14.15 -29.96
C LYS A 3 -2.84 -14.53 -28.82
N ILE A 4 -2.81 -15.77 -28.32
CA ILE A 4 -3.80 -16.27 -27.36
C ILE A 4 -3.42 -15.93 -25.90
N GLU A 5 -2.12 -15.85 -25.57
CA GLU A 5 -1.67 -15.59 -24.18
C GLU A 5 -1.82 -14.13 -23.72
N LYS A 6 -2.03 -13.17 -24.63
CA LYS A 6 -2.30 -11.77 -24.26
C LYS A 6 -3.72 -11.54 -23.73
N ILE A 7 -4.62 -12.52 -23.83
CA ILE A 7 -6.07 -12.34 -23.65
C ILE A 7 -6.53 -12.43 -22.18
N LEU A 8 -5.71 -12.90 -21.23
CA LEU A 8 -6.12 -13.05 -19.82
C LEU A 8 -5.06 -12.61 -18.80
N ARG A 9 -4.42 -11.45 -19.00
CA ARG A 9 -3.56 -10.89 -17.94
C ARG A 9 -4.42 -10.40 -16.78
N VAL A 10 -4.48 -11.22 -15.74
CA VAL A 10 -5.01 -10.85 -14.41
C VAL A 10 -3.82 -10.46 -13.54
N LYS A 11 -3.79 -9.21 -13.07
CA LYS A 11 -2.78 -8.76 -12.10
C LYS A 11 -3.44 -8.64 -10.73
N LYS A 12 -2.87 -9.29 -9.72
CA LYS A 12 -3.25 -9.14 -8.32
C LYS A 12 -2.18 -8.35 -7.56
N MET A 13 -2.60 -7.53 -6.61
CA MET A 13 -1.71 -6.82 -5.70
C MET A 13 -2.42 -6.58 -4.36
N ARG A 14 -1.66 -6.34 -3.30
CA ARG A 14 -2.21 -5.96 -2.00
C ARG A 14 -1.99 -4.49 -1.74
N VAL A 15 -3.03 -3.85 -1.21
CA VAL A 15 -3.01 -2.43 -0.86
C VAL A 15 -3.48 -2.24 0.58
N LEU A 16 -2.85 -1.29 1.27
CA LEU A 16 -3.23 -0.82 2.59
C LEU A 16 -4.06 0.46 2.44
N VAL A 17 -5.15 0.57 3.20
CA VAL A 17 -5.87 1.85 3.37
C VAL A 17 -5.04 2.75 4.29
N HIS A 18 -4.33 3.70 3.70
CA HIS A 18 -3.47 4.62 4.44
C HIS A 18 -4.25 5.75 5.09
N ARG A 19 -5.24 6.29 4.37
CA ARG A 19 -5.99 7.46 4.82
C ARG A 19 -7.42 7.43 4.28
N VAL A 20 -8.37 7.85 5.12
CA VAL A 20 -9.76 8.10 4.75
C VAL A 20 -10.16 9.47 5.30
N GLU A 21 -10.65 10.35 4.45
CA GLU A 21 -11.09 11.70 4.81
C GLU A 21 -12.49 11.97 4.26
N SER A 22 -13.31 12.70 5.00
CA SER A 22 -14.56 13.24 4.46
C SER A 22 -14.28 14.39 3.51
N ILE A 23 -15.00 14.43 2.39
CA ILE A 23 -14.92 15.49 1.38
C ILE A 23 -16.31 15.93 0.97
N ARG A 24 -16.38 17.06 0.26
CA ARG A 24 -17.55 17.44 -0.53
C ARG A 24 -17.16 17.50 -2.00
N ASP A 25 -18.00 16.96 -2.86
CA ASP A 25 -17.81 17.11 -4.31
C ASP A 25 -18.16 18.53 -4.77
N ALA A 26 -17.99 18.80 -6.08
CA ALA A 26 -18.32 20.10 -6.67
C ALA A 26 -19.81 20.46 -6.57
N SER A 27 -20.68 19.47 -6.36
CA SER A 27 -22.13 19.62 -6.21
C SER A 27 -22.56 19.78 -4.74
N GLY A 28 -21.64 19.63 -3.78
CA GLY A 28 -21.87 19.72 -2.35
C GLY A 28 -22.22 18.41 -1.65
N ASN A 29 -22.27 17.28 -2.38
CA ASN A 29 -22.58 15.97 -1.83
C ASN A 29 -21.44 15.49 -0.94
N LEU A 30 -21.80 14.75 0.13
CA LEU A 30 -20.82 14.13 1.01
C LEU A 30 -20.15 12.94 0.32
N GLY A 31 -18.86 12.79 0.59
CA GLY A 31 -18.08 11.67 0.10
C GLY A 31 -16.84 11.42 0.94
N LYS A 32 -16.02 10.49 0.47
CA LYS A 32 -14.76 10.07 1.08
C LYS A 32 -13.62 10.16 0.07
N ARG A 33 -12.47 10.67 0.52
CA ARG A 33 -11.17 10.50 -0.13
C ARG A 33 -10.47 9.32 0.53
N ILE A 34 -10.16 8.29 -0.24
CA ILE A 34 -9.49 7.07 0.22
C ILE A 34 -8.13 6.98 -0.46
N GLU A 35 -7.05 6.93 0.32
CA GLU A 35 -5.69 6.73 -0.17
C GLU A 35 -5.26 5.27 0.05
N LEU A 36 -5.00 4.57 -1.05
CA LEU A 36 -4.55 3.19 -1.09
C LEU A 36 -3.08 3.15 -1.50
N VAL A 37 -2.26 2.51 -0.67
CA VAL A 37 -0.81 2.42 -0.85
C VAL A 37 -0.40 0.96 -0.98
N GLU A 38 0.75 0.70 -1.60
CA GLU A 38 1.26 -0.67 -1.69
C GLU A 38 1.46 -1.26 -0.30
N GLU A 39 0.96 -2.48 -0.08
CA GLU A 39 1.36 -3.24 1.09
C GLU A 39 2.86 -3.51 0.97
N SER A 40 3.67 -2.77 1.74
CA SER A 40 5.10 -2.98 1.78
C SER A 40 5.37 -4.27 2.53
N VAL A 41 5.67 -5.34 1.80
CA VAL A 41 6.30 -6.54 2.37
C VAL A 41 7.74 -6.16 2.68
N VAL A 42 7.96 -5.37 3.73
CA VAL A 42 9.32 -5.11 4.21
C VAL A 42 9.88 -6.50 4.49
N PRO A 43 10.91 -6.98 3.76
CA PRO A 43 11.52 -8.23 4.15
C PRO A 43 12.05 -7.95 5.55
N SER A 44 11.51 -8.66 6.55
CA SER A 44 12.21 -8.86 7.81
C SER A 44 13.43 -9.72 7.50
N PHE A 45 14.35 -9.17 6.73
CA PHE A 45 15.66 -9.75 6.57
C PHE A 45 16.38 -9.35 7.85
N ALA A 46 16.22 -10.18 8.88
CA ALA A 46 17.31 -10.37 9.81
C ALA A 46 18.46 -10.95 8.97
N ILE A 47 19.20 -10.07 8.26
CA ILE A 47 20.46 -10.41 7.62
C ILE A 47 21.34 -10.81 8.79
N ARG A 48 21.38 -12.10 9.12
CA ARG A 48 22.40 -12.64 10.01
C ARG A 48 23.72 -12.35 9.30
N PRO A 49 24.57 -11.45 9.83
CA PRO A 49 25.82 -11.15 9.16
C PRO A 49 26.62 -12.44 9.05
N GLN A 50 27.01 -12.80 7.82
CA GLN A 50 27.74 -14.04 7.54
C GLN A 50 29.20 -13.96 8.00
N SER A 51 29.70 -12.77 8.36
CA SER A 51 31.07 -12.54 8.85
C SER A 51 31.14 -11.57 10.03
N GLU A 52 32.23 -11.64 10.80
CA GLU A 52 32.47 -10.74 11.94
C GLU A 52 32.61 -9.27 11.52
N GLU A 53 33.20 -8.99 10.37
CA GLU A 53 33.36 -7.65 9.83
C GLU A 53 31.99 -7.04 9.48
N ALA A 54 31.10 -7.83 8.87
CA ALA A 54 29.74 -7.40 8.56
C ALA A 54 28.93 -7.12 9.85
N ARG A 55 29.18 -7.87 10.92
CA ARG A 55 28.55 -7.63 12.24
C ARG A 55 29.05 -6.31 12.84
N MET A 56 30.35 -6.05 12.81
CA MET A 56 30.91 -4.79 13.30
C MET A 56 30.37 -3.58 12.53
N VAL A 57 30.25 -3.67 11.21
CA VAL A 57 29.66 -2.61 10.38
C VAL A 57 28.19 -2.39 10.72
N GLN A 58 27.39 -3.44 10.90
CA GLN A 58 25.99 -3.29 11.33
C GLN A 58 25.86 -2.65 12.71
N GLU A 59 26.73 -3.02 13.65
CA GLU A 59 26.77 -2.43 15.00
C GLU A 59 27.10 -0.94 14.93
N MET A 60 28.11 -0.56 14.13
CA MET A 60 28.49 0.84 13.90
C MET A 60 27.35 1.65 13.29
N VAL A 61 26.65 1.11 12.29
CA VAL A 61 25.49 1.78 11.67
C VAL A 61 24.35 1.96 12.68
N ARG A 62 24.09 0.97 13.54
CA ARG A 62 23.08 1.09 14.61
C ARG A 62 23.45 2.17 15.63
N VAL A 63 24.71 2.23 16.06
CA VAL A 63 25.20 3.25 17.00
C VAL A 63 25.11 4.66 16.39
N LEU A 64 25.47 4.82 15.11
CA LEU A 64 25.33 6.09 14.40
C LEU A 64 23.85 6.52 14.28
N GLN A 65 22.93 5.59 14.04
CA GLN A 65 21.49 5.88 14.03
C GLN A 65 20.95 6.30 15.41
N GLN A 66 21.52 5.77 16.51
CA GLN A 66 21.15 6.17 17.88
C GLN A 66 21.62 7.59 18.22
N GLN A 67 22.75 8.03 17.66
CA GLN A 67 23.31 9.36 17.92
C GLN A 67 22.71 10.46 17.03
N MET A 68 22.05 10.12 15.92
CA MET A 68 21.31 11.07 15.07
C MET A 68 19.85 10.64 14.87
N PRO A 69 18.93 11.00 15.79
CA PRO A 69 17.51 10.62 15.72
C PRO A 69 16.78 11.12 14.46
N ILE A 70 17.35 12.13 13.77
CA ILE A 70 16.71 12.82 12.64
C ILE A 70 16.80 12.00 11.34
N LEU A 71 17.73 11.06 11.24
CA LEU A 71 17.91 10.19 10.07
C LEU A 71 17.28 8.79 10.25
N GLY A 72 16.68 8.54 11.42
CA GLY A 72 16.01 7.28 11.76
C GLY A 72 14.53 7.22 11.41
N ALA A 73 13.96 8.31 10.86
CA ALA A 73 12.65 8.23 10.26
C ALA A 73 12.76 7.28 9.06
N ARG A 74 12.41 6.01 9.28
CA ARG A 74 11.97 5.10 8.23
C ARG A 74 10.78 5.77 7.57
N MET A 75 11.04 6.75 6.70
CA MET A 75 10.16 7.07 5.60
C MET A 75 10.24 5.83 4.73
N GLN A 76 9.49 4.79 5.09
CA GLN A 76 9.00 3.90 4.07
C GLN A 76 8.05 4.80 3.28
N PRO A 77 8.45 5.30 2.09
CA PRO A 77 7.53 6.07 1.31
C PRO A 77 6.38 5.11 1.01
N TYR A 78 5.22 5.34 1.62
CA TYR A 78 4.03 4.60 1.24
C TYR A 78 3.83 4.84 -0.25
N GLN A 79 4.11 3.84 -1.07
CA GLN A 79 4.06 3.98 -2.51
C GLN A 79 2.58 4.06 -2.92
N PRO A 80 2.07 5.23 -3.36
CA PRO A 80 0.65 5.37 -3.67
C PRO A 80 0.30 4.45 -4.85
N LYS A 81 -0.84 3.74 -4.73
CA LYS A 81 -1.37 2.88 -5.80
C LYS A 81 -2.62 3.47 -6.41
N MET A 82 -3.55 3.93 -5.57
CA MET A 82 -4.82 4.50 -6.01
C MET A 82 -5.28 5.55 -4.99
N ILE A 83 -5.89 6.63 -5.47
CA ILE A 83 -6.65 7.57 -4.63
C ILE A 83 -8.06 7.59 -5.21
N LEU A 84 -9.04 7.27 -4.38
CA LEU A 84 -10.45 7.25 -4.76
C LEU A 84 -11.16 8.42 -4.10
N PHE A 85 -11.99 9.11 -4.87
CA PHE A 85 -12.91 10.13 -4.37
C PHE A 85 -14.30 9.61 -4.71
N LEU A 86 -15.01 9.14 -3.68
CA LEU A 86 -16.30 8.46 -3.86
C LEU A 86 -17.36 9.18 -3.03
N THR A 87 -18.55 9.37 -3.58
CA THR A 87 -19.72 9.75 -2.78
C THR A 87 -20.10 8.61 -1.82
N GLU A 88 -20.99 8.89 -0.88
CA GLU A 88 -21.55 7.85 -0.01
C GLU A 88 -22.26 6.75 -0.84
N GLU A 89 -23.04 7.15 -1.84
CA GLU A 89 -23.74 6.23 -2.76
C GLU A 89 -22.74 5.34 -3.54
N GLU A 90 -21.67 5.90 -4.08
CA GLU A 90 -20.65 5.14 -4.81
C GLU A 90 -19.91 4.15 -3.89
N CYS A 91 -19.70 4.50 -2.62
CA CYS A 91 -19.13 3.57 -1.63
C CYS A 91 -20.07 2.38 -1.37
N GLU A 92 -21.37 2.64 -1.22
CA GLU A 92 -22.39 1.60 -1.05
C GLU A 92 -22.45 0.67 -2.27
N GLN A 93 -22.46 1.25 -3.48
CA GLN A 93 -22.46 0.48 -4.74
C GLN A 93 -21.19 -0.34 -4.93
N LEU A 94 -20.03 0.19 -4.52
CA LEU A 94 -18.77 -0.55 -4.53
C LEU A 94 -18.79 -1.72 -3.55
N GLY A 95 -19.64 -1.67 -2.51
CA GLY A 95 -19.80 -2.74 -1.52
C GLY A 95 -18.56 -2.94 -0.65
N VAL A 96 -17.75 -1.90 -0.48
CA VAL A 96 -16.51 -1.93 0.29
C VAL A 96 -16.47 -0.78 1.28
N GLU A 97 -16.33 -1.13 2.56
CA GLU A 97 -16.10 -0.18 3.64
C GLU A 97 -14.59 -0.01 3.85
N PHE A 98 -14.03 1.04 3.26
CA PHE A 98 -12.62 1.36 3.46
C PHE A 98 -12.39 1.94 4.87
N ASP A 99 -11.70 1.21 5.73
CA ASP A 99 -11.19 1.73 7.00
C ASP A 99 -9.66 1.74 7.03
N VAL A 100 -9.09 2.69 7.75
CA VAL A 100 -7.64 2.85 7.90
C VAL A 100 -7.01 1.57 8.45
N ASN A 101 -5.83 1.23 7.94
CA ASN A 101 -5.06 0.02 8.24
C ASN A 101 -5.66 -1.30 7.73
N GLN A 102 -6.80 -1.29 7.02
CA GLN A 102 -7.30 -2.50 6.36
C GLN A 102 -6.51 -2.82 5.09
N ILE A 103 -6.39 -4.12 4.80
CA ILE A 103 -5.67 -4.62 3.65
C ILE A 103 -6.65 -5.26 2.66
N TYR A 104 -6.51 -4.86 1.39
CA TYR A 104 -7.32 -5.34 0.29
C TYR A 104 -6.46 -6.01 -0.78
N GLU A 105 -6.91 -7.15 -1.29
CA GLU A 105 -6.45 -7.66 -2.59
C GLU A 105 -7.17 -6.91 -3.69
N VAL A 106 -6.39 -6.28 -4.57
CA VAL A 106 -6.85 -5.60 -5.78
C VAL A 106 -6.54 -6.49 -6.96
N THR A 107 -7.58 -6.84 -7.72
CA THR A 107 -7.46 -7.56 -8.98
C THR A 107 -7.75 -6.62 -10.15
N LEU A 108 -6.78 -6.48 -11.05
CA LEU A 108 -6.92 -5.77 -12.32
C LEU A 108 -7.10 -6.79 -13.45
N SER A 109 -8.26 -6.76 -14.10
CA SER A 109 -8.52 -7.59 -15.27
C SER A 109 -9.63 -7.02 -16.14
N GLY A 110 -9.45 -7.06 -17.46
CA GLY A 110 -10.52 -6.73 -18.41
C GLY A 110 -11.21 -5.39 -18.16
N GLN A 111 -10.45 -4.33 -17.87
CA GLN A 111 -10.94 -2.98 -17.54
C GLN A 111 -11.69 -2.86 -16.20
N ALA A 112 -11.70 -3.91 -15.38
CA ALA A 112 -12.25 -3.90 -14.04
C ALA A 112 -11.16 -3.86 -12.97
N ILE A 113 -11.46 -3.15 -11.88
CA ILE A 113 -10.71 -3.16 -10.63
C ILE A 113 -11.61 -3.79 -9.58
N LYS A 114 -11.21 -4.91 -8.99
CA LYS A 114 -12.00 -5.61 -7.97
C LYS A 114 -11.24 -5.61 -6.65
N PHE A 115 -11.94 -5.25 -5.58
CA PHE A 115 -11.41 -5.24 -4.23
C PHE A 115 -11.93 -6.47 -3.47
N ARG A 116 -11.07 -7.10 -2.68
CA ARG A 116 -11.44 -8.15 -1.73
C ARG A 116 -10.73 -7.89 -0.41
N LYS A 117 -11.49 -7.73 0.67
CA LYS A 117 -10.93 -7.57 2.02
C LYS A 117 -10.14 -8.82 2.41
N ILE A 118 -8.94 -8.63 2.94
CA ILE A 118 -8.12 -9.71 3.50
C ILE A 118 -8.14 -9.65 5.04
N SER A 119 -7.97 -8.46 5.61
CA SER A 119 -7.94 -8.20 7.05
C SER A 119 -8.39 -6.78 7.35
#